data_AF-A0A8J7NKR2-F1
#
_entry.id   AF-A0A8J7NKR2-F1
#
_cell.length_a   1.000
_cell.length_b   1.000
_cell.length_c   1.000
_cell.angle_alpha   90.00
_cell.angle_beta   90.00
_cell.angle_gamma   90.00
#
_symmetry.space_group_name_H-M   'P 1'
#
loop_
_entity.id
_entity.type
_entity.pdbx_description
1 polymer ?
#
loop_
_entity_poly.entity_id
_entity_poly.type
_entity_poly.pdbx_seq_one_letter_code
_entity_poly.pdbx_strand_id
1 'polypeptide(L)'
;MAIYEVYSHPALLRYKTSICTKATLFLIIVLCLTYISPLLVAYRSQGFWTKLSTYEEQPSITFQYQVLLIAATSTSGDYVAWSTFQNFNNLQGSNLRIPSISAREEDRNQDGKFDQLNLRLSLPLRQSESVYSVQLILTFSYKLFRMSTFIMQSMAYIQHSSSVPGSQLFVSGDLKLQQRQPLKHRGLDTTYNVSVINGNSPFASAYDLTNIIGSYQERNVSTVLSNPSPVWVLGRAAGAPFEINAVIRYPVEIITYPLLCLSINTISCLLRSHADLF
;
A
#
# COMPACT_ATOMS: atom_id res chain seq x y z
N MET A 1 23.71 76.66 -24.90
CA MET A 1 22.56 77.29 -25.59
C MET A 1 21.30 76.56 -25.14
N ALA A 2 20.36 77.28 -24.51
CA ALA A 2 19.11 76.69 -24.03
C ALA A 2 18.10 76.61 -25.19
N ILE A 3 17.60 75.43 -25.48
CA ILE A 3 16.56 75.21 -26.49
C ILE A 3 15.21 75.42 -25.79
N TYR A 4 14.48 76.46 -26.19
CA TYR A 4 13.13 76.72 -25.73
C TYR A 4 12.14 76.03 -26.68
N GLU A 5 11.38 75.06 -26.17
CA GLU A 5 10.19 74.56 -26.86
C GLU A 5 9.08 75.61 -26.75
N VAL A 6 8.82 76.29 -27.86
CA VAL A 6 7.83 77.37 -27.94
C VAL A 6 6.41 76.81 -28.02
N TYR A 7 6.25 75.58 -28.52
CA TYR A 7 4.94 74.95 -28.69
C TYR A 7 5.08 73.44 -28.88
N SER A 8 4.33 72.65 -28.10
CA SER A 8 4.17 71.21 -28.30
C SER A 8 2.69 70.84 -28.21
N HIS A 9 2.23 69.99 -29.11
CA HIS A 9 0.91 69.38 -29.01
C HIS A 9 1.05 67.85 -29.10
N PRO A 10 0.25 67.08 -28.37
CA PRO A 10 0.24 65.64 -28.53
C PRO A 10 -0.54 65.26 -29.81
N ALA A 11 0.17 64.77 -30.83
CA ALA A 11 -0.45 64.22 -32.03
C ALA A 11 -0.89 62.78 -31.79
N LEU A 12 -2.19 62.50 -31.81
CA LEU A 12 -2.71 61.14 -31.65
C LEU A 12 -2.83 60.46 -33.02
N LEU A 13 -1.80 59.68 -33.40
CA LEU A 13 -1.80 58.88 -34.62
C LEU A 13 -2.68 57.62 -34.42
N ARG A 14 -3.84 57.59 -35.09
CA ARG A 14 -4.72 56.41 -35.11
C ARG A 14 -4.49 55.59 -36.37
N TYR A 15 -3.80 54.47 -36.23
CA TYR A 15 -3.69 53.47 -37.29
C TYR A 15 -4.99 52.67 -37.38
N LYS A 16 -5.72 52.82 -38.49
CA LYS A 16 -6.98 52.10 -38.75
C LYS A 16 -6.74 51.06 -39.83
N THR A 17 -7.22 49.84 -39.60
CA THR A 17 -7.16 48.73 -40.58
C THR A 17 -8.58 48.37 -41.03
N SER A 18 -8.72 47.90 -42.27
CA SER A 18 -9.98 47.36 -42.81
C SER A 18 -10.08 45.86 -42.54
N ILE A 19 -11.30 45.33 -42.45
CA ILE A 19 -11.63 43.97 -42.00
C ILE A 19 -10.89 42.89 -42.80
N CYS A 20 -10.60 43.12 -44.09
CA CYS A 20 -9.99 42.15 -45.00
C CYS A 20 -8.56 42.54 -45.43
N THR A 21 -7.65 42.77 -44.48
CA THR A 21 -6.25 43.13 -44.75
C THR A 21 -5.27 42.16 -44.09
N LYS A 22 -4.01 42.10 -44.57
CA LYS A 22 -2.97 41.26 -43.96
C LYS A 22 -2.75 41.57 -42.47
N ALA A 23 -2.97 42.83 -42.06
CA ALA A 23 -2.85 43.27 -40.67
C ALA A 23 -3.96 42.73 -39.76
N THR A 24 -5.21 42.64 -40.24
CA THR A 24 -6.32 42.04 -39.46
C THR A 24 -6.15 40.53 -39.34
N LEU A 25 -5.65 39.86 -40.38
CA LEU A 25 -5.30 38.43 -40.31
C LEU A 25 -4.19 38.16 -39.28
N PHE A 26 -3.14 38.98 -39.24
CA PHE A 26 -2.10 38.87 -38.22
C PHE A 26 -2.67 39.05 -36.81
N LEU A 27 -3.54 40.03 -36.59
CA LEU A 27 -4.18 40.27 -35.29
C LEU A 27 -5.04 39.06 -34.86
N ILE A 28 -5.81 38.47 -35.79
CA ILE A 28 -6.60 37.26 -35.51
C ILE A 28 -5.68 36.08 -35.14
N ILE A 29 -4.58 35.88 -35.86
CA ILE A 29 -3.61 34.80 -35.54
C ILE A 29 -3.02 35.00 -34.15
N VAL A 30 -2.59 36.24 -33.81
CA VAL A 30 -2.04 36.55 -32.49
C VAL A 30 -3.09 36.31 -31.42
N LEU A 31 -4.33 36.79 -31.61
CA LEU A 31 -5.43 36.62 -30.66
C LEU A 31 -5.76 35.12 -30.46
N CYS A 32 -5.82 34.36 -31.56
CA CYS A 32 -5.97 32.91 -31.50
C CYS A 32 -4.82 32.25 -30.73
N LEU A 33 -3.56 32.61 -30.99
CA LEU A 33 -2.43 32.07 -30.22
C LEU A 33 -2.50 32.45 -28.74
N THR A 34 -2.89 33.68 -28.43
CA THR A 34 -2.98 34.19 -27.05
C THR A 34 -4.04 33.46 -26.22
N TYR A 35 -5.18 33.10 -26.82
CA TYR A 35 -6.27 32.45 -26.06
C TYR A 35 -6.31 30.93 -26.24
N ILE A 36 -6.11 30.41 -27.44
CA ILE A 36 -6.23 28.98 -27.73
C ILE A 36 -5.02 28.21 -27.19
N SER A 37 -3.81 28.77 -27.26
CA SER A 37 -2.61 28.08 -26.75
C SER A 37 -2.71 27.78 -25.25
N PRO A 38 -2.94 28.74 -24.34
CA PRO A 38 -3.07 28.44 -22.92
C PRO A 38 -4.29 27.55 -22.61
N LEU A 39 -5.39 27.67 -23.36
CA LEU A 39 -6.56 26.80 -23.20
C LEU A 39 -6.23 25.33 -23.55
N LEU A 40 -5.48 25.10 -24.63
CA LEU A 40 -5.11 23.76 -25.07
C LEU A 40 -4.09 23.13 -24.10
N VAL A 41 -3.17 23.92 -23.57
CA VAL A 41 -2.25 23.48 -22.49
C VAL A 41 -3.02 23.16 -21.21
N ALA A 42 -4.00 23.99 -20.82
CA ALA A 42 -4.86 23.74 -19.66
C ALA A 42 -5.66 22.44 -19.81
N TYR A 43 -6.25 22.25 -20.98
CA TYR A 43 -7.05 21.07 -21.28
C TYR A 43 -6.20 19.79 -21.31
N ARG A 44 -5.01 19.84 -21.93
CA ARG A 44 -4.11 18.68 -22.02
C ARG A 44 -3.40 18.34 -20.71
N SER A 45 -3.18 19.32 -19.83
CA SER A 45 -2.49 19.09 -18.56
C SER A 45 -3.35 18.39 -17.50
N GLN A 46 -4.67 18.27 -17.69
CA GLN A 46 -5.61 17.66 -16.73
C GLN A 46 -5.44 18.17 -15.28
N GLY A 47 -4.98 19.42 -15.12
CA GLY A 47 -4.64 20.04 -13.85
C GLY A 47 -3.19 20.51 -13.83
N PHE A 48 -2.98 21.84 -13.81
CA PHE A 48 -1.65 22.47 -13.88
C PHE A 48 -0.69 22.15 -12.71
N TRP A 49 -1.11 21.37 -11.71
CA TRP A 49 -0.31 21.05 -10.53
C TRP A 49 -0.61 19.69 -9.87
N THR A 50 -1.16 18.73 -10.60
CA THR A 50 -1.45 17.41 -10.03
C THR A 50 -0.14 16.64 -9.82
N LYS A 51 0.30 16.48 -8.57
CA LYS A 51 1.55 15.77 -8.20
C LYS A 51 1.37 14.26 -8.09
N LEU A 52 0.17 13.81 -7.72
CA LEU A 52 -0.16 12.42 -7.45
C LEU A 52 -1.38 12.03 -8.27
N SER A 53 -1.37 10.81 -8.79
CA SER A 53 -2.52 10.19 -9.40
C SER A 53 -2.76 8.84 -8.76
N THR A 54 -3.99 8.35 -8.88
CA THR A 54 -4.42 7.08 -8.32
C THR A 54 -4.90 6.16 -9.43
N TYR A 55 -4.71 4.87 -9.25
CA TYR A 55 -5.31 3.85 -10.11
C TYR A 55 -5.80 2.68 -9.28
N GLU A 56 -6.79 1.96 -9.81
CA GLU A 56 -7.32 0.76 -9.18
C GLU A 56 -6.63 -0.48 -9.75
N GLU A 57 -6.20 -1.40 -8.88
CA GLU A 57 -5.66 -2.69 -9.31
C GLU A 57 -5.96 -3.75 -8.26
N GLN A 58 -6.41 -4.92 -8.71
CA GLN A 58 -6.46 -6.12 -7.88
C GLN A 58 -5.06 -6.74 -7.82
N PRO A 59 -4.42 -6.79 -6.65
CA PRO A 59 -3.10 -7.38 -6.49
C PRO A 59 -3.13 -8.90 -6.71
N SER A 60 -2.03 -9.45 -7.21
CA SER A 60 -1.80 -10.89 -7.19
C SER A 60 -1.16 -11.25 -5.85
N ILE A 61 -1.96 -11.85 -4.97
CA ILE A 61 -1.54 -12.26 -3.62
C ILE A 61 -1.48 -13.78 -3.59
N THR A 62 -0.39 -14.32 -3.07
CA THR A 62 -0.26 -15.77 -2.82
C THR A 62 0.23 -16.02 -1.40
N PHE A 63 -0.43 -16.93 -0.70
CA PHE A 63 -0.02 -17.34 0.63
C PHE A 63 1.31 -18.12 0.56
N GLN A 64 2.30 -17.72 1.36
CA GLN A 64 3.63 -18.36 1.33
C GLN A 64 3.72 -19.59 2.23
N TYR A 65 2.62 -20.02 2.86
CA TYR A 65 2.62 -21.10 3.84
C TYR A 65 3.60 -20.86 5.00
N GLN A 66 3.85 -19.60 5.36
CA GLN A 66 4.62 -19.28 6.55
C GLN A 66 3.69 -18.71 7.61
N VAL A 67 3.75 -19.32 8.78
CA VAL A 67 2.85 -19.05 9.89
C VAL A 67 3.67 -18.99 11.16
N LEU A 68 3.37 -18.00 12.01
CA LEU A 68 3.88 -17.92 13.38
C LEU A 68 2.69 -17.67 14.30
N LEU A 69 2.46 -18.61 15.21
CA LEU A 69 1.38 -18.62 16.17
C LEU A 69 1.93 -18.56 17.58
N ILE A 70 1.37 -17.67 18.40
CA ILE A 70 1.55 -17.62 19.85
C ILE A 70 0.16 -17.55 20.47
N ALA A 71 -0.13 -18.45 21.41
CA ALA A 71 -1.38 -18.51 22.14
C ALA A 71 -1.08 -18.49 23.65
N ALA A 72 -1.61 -17.52 24.38
CA ALA A 72 -1.46 -17.49 25.84
C ALA A 72 -2.42 -18.48 26.49
N THR A 73 -1.89 -19.35 27.35
CA THR A 73 -2.65 -20.42 28.03
C THR A 73 -3.01 -20.09 29.48
N SER A 74 -2.42 -19.05 30.06
CA SER A 74 -2.74 -18.60 31.41
C SER A 74 -2.61 -17.09 31.57
N THR A 75 -3.26 -16.55 32.59
CA THR A 75 -3.09 -15.15 33.01
C THR A 75 -1.75 -14.91 33.72
N SER A 76 -1.04 -15.97 34.13
CA SER A 76 0.29 -15.92 34.75
C SER A 76 1.44 -15.82 33.74
N GLY A 77 1.14 -15.85 32.44
CA GLY A 77 2.13 -15.69 31.37
C GLY A 77 2.58 -16.99 30.70
N ASP A 78 1.92 -18.12 30.96
CA ASP A 78 2.17 -19.35 30.21
C ASP A 78 1.64 -19.18 28.79
N TYR A 79 2.38 -19.71 27.83
CA TYR A 79 2.04 -19.62 26.43
C TYR A 79 2.44 -20.89 25.70
N VAL A 80 1.75 -21.11 24.60
CA VAL A 80 2.05 -22.14 23.62
C VAL A 80 2.39 -21.42 22.32
N ALA A 81 3.44 -21.90 21.65
CA ALA A 81 3.87 -21.31 20.40
C ALA A 81 4.17 -22.38 19.36
N TRP A 82 3.98 -22.01 18.10
CA TRP A 82 4.33 -22.84 16.97
C TRP A 82 4.55 -21.97 15.73
N SER A 83 5.48 -22.38 14.89
CA SER A 83 5.66 -21.74 13.59
C SER A 83 6.05 -22.75 12.52
N THR A 84 6.05 -22.31 11.28
CA THR A 84 6.64 -23.03 10.15
C THR A 84 8.18 -22.96 10.13
N PHE A 85 8.77 -22.09 10.95
CA PHE A 85 10.22 -21.91 11.03
C PHE A 85 10.83 -22.88 12.04
N GLN A 86 11.69 -23.78 11.57
CA GLN A 86 12.27 -24.82 12.41
C GLN A 86 13.10 -24.26 13.57
N ASN A 87 13.90 -23.23 13.32
CA ASN A 87 14.74 -22.59 14.34
C ASN A 87 13.89 -22.01 15.49
N PHE A 88 12.76 -21.38 15.18
CA PHE A 88 11.83 -20.91 16.21
C PHE A 88 11.28 -22.07 17.04
N ASN A 89 10.84 -23.15 16.39
CA ASN A 89 10.28 -24.31 17.08
C ASN A 89 11.31 -24.97 18.03
N ASN A 90 12.58 -25.01 17.62
CA ASN A 90 13.68 -25.50 18.46
C ASN A 90 13.89 -24.64 19.71
N LEU A 91 13.68 -23.31 19.62
CA LEU A 91 13.80 -22.39 20.75
C LEU A 91 12.66 -22.51 21.77
N GLN A 92 11.47 -22.98 21.36
CA GLN A 92 10.29 -23.06 22.25
C GLN A 92 10.31 -24.23 23.23
N GLY A 93 11.04 -25.31 22.94
CA GLY A 93 11.18 -26.45 23.86
C GLY A 93 9.85 -27.02 24.35
N SER A 94 9.55 -26.87 25.65
CA SER A 94 8.33 -27.39 26.29
C SER A 94 7.02 -26.73 25.86
N ASN A 95 7.11 -25.49 25.38
CA ASN A 95 5.97 -24.65 24.99
C ASN A 95 5.52 -24.91 23.54
N LEU A 96 6.22 -25.78 22.82
CA LEU A 96 5.88 -26.18 21.46
C LEU A 96 4.63 -27.08 21.45
N ARG A 97 3.65 -26.73 20.61
CA ARG A 97 2.51 -27.60 20.26
C ARG A 97 2.31 -27.56 18.76
N ILE A 98 2.28 -28.71 18.10
CA ILE A 98 2.15 -28.77 16.64
C ILE A 98 0.66 -28.78 16.27
N PRO A 99 0.12 -27.73 15.62
CA PRO A 99 -1.25 -27.70 15.16
C PRO A 99 -1.43 -28.44 13.83
N SER A 100 -2.67 -28.81 13.54
CA SER A 100 -3.10 -29.18 12.18
C SER A 100 -3.49 -27.92 11.42
N ILE A 101 -3.01 -27.75 10.18
CA ILE A 101 -3.27 -26.56 9.36
C ILE A 101 -3.83 -26.99 8.01
N SER A 102 -4.92 -26.32 7.63
CA SER A 102 -5.47 -26.37 6.29
C SER A 102 -5.58 -24.96 5.74
N ALA A 103 -5.05 -24.76 4.54
CA ALA A 103 -5.12 -23.49 3.82
C ALA A 103 -5.74 -23.75 2.45
N ARG A 104 -6.70 -22.93 2.06
CA ARG A 104 -7.34 -22.98 0.75
C ARG A 104 -7.46 -21.57 0.21
N GLU A 105 -6.83 -21.31 -0.92
CA GLU A 105 -7.02 -20.09 -1.69
C GLU A 105 -8.15 -20.32 -2.70
N GLU A 106 -9.07 -19.36 -2.81
CA GLU A 106 -10.22 -19.41 -3.69
C GLU A 106 -10.17 -18.24 -4.68
N ASP A 107 -10.34 -18.57 -5.96
CA ASP A 107 -10.64 -17.65 -7.04
C ASP A 107 -12.14 -17.79 -7.33
N ARG A 108 -12.94 -16.79 -6.94
CA ARG A 108 -14.40 -16.84 -7.02
C ARG A 108 -14.91 -16.38 -8.37
N ASN A 109 -14.21 -15.44 -9.01
CA ASN A 109 -14.59 -14.85 -10.28
C ASN A 109 -13.93 -15.55 -11.49
N GLN A 110 -13.02 -16.50 -11.24
CA GLN A 110 -12.26 -17.29 -12.22
C GLN A 110 -11.38 -16.43 -13.14
N ASP A 111 -10.84 -15.32 -12.63
CA ASP A 111 -9.98 -14.42 -13.40
C ASP A 111 -8.48 -14.77 -13.35
N GLY A 112 -8.13 -15.85 -12.63
CA GLY A 112 -6.75 -16.31 -12.47
C GLY A 112 -6.00 -15.63 -11.32
N LYS A 113 -6.66 -14.77 -10.54
CA LYS A 113 -6.16 -14.22 -9.28
C LYS A 113 -6.96 -14.80 -8.13
N PHE A 114 -6.30 -15.05 -7.01
CA PHE A 114 -7.00 -15.43 -5.80
C PHE A 114 -7.77 -14.23 -5.23
N ASP A 115 -8.97 -14.48 -4.71
CA ASP A 115 -9.83 -13.48 -4.07
C ASP A 115 -9.85 -13.62 -2.55
N GLN A 116 -9.62 -14.83 -2.04
CA GLN A 116 -9.75 -15.12 -0.61
C GLN A 116 -8.85 -16.29 -0.17
N LEU A 117 -8.29 -16.17 1.03
CA LEU A 117 -7.69 -17.27 1.79
C LEU A 117 -8.63 -17.73 2.89
N ASN A 118 -8.93 -19.02 2.88
CA ASN A 118 -9.57 -19.76 3.97
C ASN A 118 -8.51 -20.57 4.72
N LEU A 119 -8.14 -20.11 5.91
CA LEU A 119 -7.21 -20.79 6.80
C LEU A 119 -7.97 -21.38 7.98
N ARG A 120 -7.76 -22.68 8.24
CA ARG A 120 -8.19 -23.33 9.48
C ARG A 120 -6.99 -23.94 10.16
N LEU A 121 -6.82 -23.63 11.43
CA LEU A 121 -5.73 -24.10 12.26
C LEU A 121 -6.31 -24.69 13.55
N SER A 122 -6.00 -25.96 13.80
CA SER A 122 -6.47 -26.70 14.98
C SER A 122 -5.29 -26.93 15.91
N LEU A 123 -5.24 -26.18 17.02
CA LEU A 123 -4.16 -26.26 18.02
C LEU A 123 -4.51 -27.31 19.09
N PRO A 124 -3.78 -28.43 19.19
CA PRO A 124 -4.02 -29.41 20.24
C PRO A 124 -3.57 -28.87 21.60
N LEU A 125 -4.47 -28.95 22.58
CA LEU A 125 -4.24 -28.48 23.95
C LEU A 125 -4.47 -29.62 24.93
N ARG A 126 -3.80 -29.54 26.09
CA ARG A 126 -4.08 -30.45 27.20
C ARG A 126 -5.41 -30.09 27.87
N GLN A 127 -5.99 -31.04 28.59
CA GLN A 127 -7.27 -30.84 29.28
C GLN A 127 -7.23 -29.68 30.29
N SER A 128 -6.07 -29.41 30.89
CA SER A 128 -5.85 -28.33 31.85
C SER A 128 -5.44 -26.98 31.24
N GLU A 129 -5.05 -26.94 29.97
CA GLU A 129 -4.59 -25.71 29.30
C GLU A 129 -5.79 -24.98 28.69
N SER A 130 -5.89 -23.65 28.79
CA SER A 130 -7.01 -22.88 28.24
C SER A 130 -6.53 -21.62 27.54
N VAL A 131 -7.02 -21.29 26.34
CA VAL A 131 -6.47 -20.15 25.57
C VAL A 131 -7.20 -18.86 25.91
N TYR A 132 -6.45 -17.81 26.23
CA TYR A 132 -6.95 -16.47 26.53
C TYR A 132 -6.64 -15.46 25.43
N SER A 133 -5.49 -15.58 24.78
CA SER A 133 -5.10 -14.70 23.69
C SER A 133 -4.43 -15.48 22.58
N VAL A 134 -4.54 -14.93 21.36
CA VAL A 134 -3.95 -15.48 20.16
C VAL A 134 -3.29 -14.34 19.40
N GLN A 135 -2.06 -14.57 18.99
CA GLN A 135 -1.29 -13.75 18.07
C GLN A 135 -0.85 -14.64 16.93
N LEU A 136 -1.26 -14.29 15.73
CA LEU A 136 -1.02 -15.06 14.52
C LEU A 136 -0.47 -14.14 13.44
N ILE A 137 0.71 -14.49 12.93
CA ILE A 137 1.31 -13.86 11.77
C ILE A 137 1.22 -14.82 10.59
N LEU A 138 0.75 -14.28 9.47
CA LEU A 138 0.71 -14.95 8.17
C LEU A 138 1.50 -14.11 7.17
N THR A 139 2.29 -14.76 6.32
CA THR A 139 3.04 -14.06 5.26
C THR A 139 2.50 -14.39 3.87
N PHE A 140 2.56 -13.40 2.98
CA PHE A 140 2.05 -13.50 1.61
C PHE A 140 3.03 -12.86 0.63
N SER A 141 3.13 -13.41 -0.57
CA SER A 141 3.75 -12.70 -1.70
C SER A 141 2.72 -11.75 -2.29
N TYR A 142 3.08 -10.47 -2.43
CA TYR A 142 2.20 -9.43 -2.94
C TYR A 142 2.82 -8.85 -4.21
N LYS A 143 2.07 -8.87 -5.31
CA LYS A 143 2.53 -8.41 -6.62
C LYS A 143 1.52 -7.46 -7.28
N LEU A 144 2.04 -6.36 -7.81
CA LEU A 144 1.33 -5.40 -8.65
C LEU A 144 2.03 -5.30 -10.01
N PHE A 145 1.26 -5.06 -11.07
CA PHE A 145 1.76 -5.06 -12.44
C PHE A 145 1.29 -3.87 -13.28
N ARG A 146 0.18 -3.19 -12.93
CA ARG A 146 -0.49 -2.25 -13.85
C ARG A 146 0.36 -1.04 -14.25
N MET A 147 1.03 -0.39 -13.30
CA MET A 147 1.88 0.80 -13.57
C MET A 147 3.36 0.50 -13.35
N SER A 148 3.73 0.12 -12.13
CA SER A 148 5.06 -0.35 -11.77
C SER A 148 4.96 -1.78 -11.29
N THR A 149 5.89 -2.63 -11.74
CA THR A 149 6.01 -3.99 -11.24
C THR A 149 6.52 -3.93 -9.82
N PHE A 150 5.64 -4.03 -8.83
CA PHE A 150 5.99 -3.96 -7.42
C PHE A 150 5.83 -5.35 -6.81
N ILE A 151 6.91 -5.85 -6.20
CA ILE A 151 6.95 -7.17 -5.57
C ILE A 151 7.41 -6.98 -4.14
N MET A 152 6.61 -7.44 -3.19
CA MET A 152 6.98 -7.46 -1.78
C MET A 152 6.53 -8.74 -1.09
N GLN A 153 7.21 -9.04 0.02
CA GLN A 153 6.65 -9.94 1.01
C GLN A 153 5.85 -9.15 2.02
N SER A 154 4.58 -9.49 2.10
CA SER A 154 3.56 -8.84 2.92
C SER A 154 3.18 -9.73 4.11
N MET A 155 2.49 -9.12 5.09
CA MET A 155 2.12 -9.78 6.33
C MET A 155 0.67 -9.44 6.70
N ALA A 156 -0.07 -10.43 7.19
CA ALA A 156 -1.27 -10.21 7.99
C ALA A 156 -0.97 -10.54 9.46
N TYR A 157 -1.25 -9.57 10.33
CA TYR A 157 -1.17 -9.76 11.77
C TYR A 157 -2.58 -9.83 12.36
N ILE A 158 -2.90 -10.97 12.96
CA ILE A 158 -4.17 -11.24 13.63
C ILE A 158 -3.87 -11.33 15.12
N GLN A 159 -4.51 -10.48 15.91
CA GLN A 159 -4.42 -10.55 17.36
C GLN A 159 -5.82 -10.44 17.98
N HIS A 160 -6.07 -11.25 18.99
CA HIS A 160 -7.26 -11.15 19.81
C HIS A 160 -6.94 -11.62 21.23
N SER A 161 -7.50 -10.93 22.22
CA SER A 161 -7.36 -11.30 23.62
C SER A 161 -8.70 -11.19 24.31
N SER A 162 -8.97 -12.15 25.19
CA SER A 162 -10.19 -12.23 25.98
C SER A 162 -9.83 -12.64 27.41
N SER A 163 -10.57 -12.12 28.38
CA SER A 163 -10.43 -12.53 29.79
C SER A 163 -11.03 -13.91 30.07
N VAL A 164 -11.77 -14.47 29.10
CA VAL A 164 -12.48 -15.75 29.24
C VAL A 164 -11.88 -16.77 28.27
N PRO A 165 -11.63 -18.01 28.73
CA PRO A 165 -11.03 -19.03 27.89
C PRO A 165 -11.90 -19.38 26.69
N GLY A 166 -11.31 -19.34 25.50
CA GLY A 166 -11.97 -19.63 24.24
C GLY A 166 -11.85 -21.09 23.81
N SER A 167 -12.81 -21.52 22.99
CA SER A 167 -12.75 -22.75 22.21
C SER A 167 -12.34 -22.49 20.76
N GLN A 168 -12.75 -21.36 20.20
CA GLN A 168 -12.50 -21.03 18.81
C GLN A 168 -12.37 -19.51 18.62
N LEU A 169 -11.45 -19.13 17.74
CA LEU A 169 -11.31 -17.78 17.20
C LEU A 169 -11.69 -17.79 15.72
N PHE A 170 -12.73 -17.04 15.37
CA PHE A 170 -13.04 -16.76 13.97
C PHE A 170 -12.66 -15.30 13.66
N VAL A 171 -11.91 -15.08 12.59
CA VAL A 171 -11.51 -13.72 12.16
C VAL A 171 -11.79 -13.61 10.68
N SER A 172 -12.51 -12.56 10.30
CA SER A 172 -12.71 -12.21 8.89
C SER A 172 -12.32 -10.76 8.63
N GLY A 173 -11.52 -10.52 7.60
CA GLY A 173 -11.04 -9.19 7.26
C GLY A 173 -10.45 -9.11 5.86
N ASP A 174 -10.06 -7.91 5.46
CA ASP A 174 -9.53 -7.63 4.12
C ASP A 174 -8.03 -7.30 4.21
N LEU A 175 -7.19 -7.94 3.40
CA LEU A 175 -5.77 -7.64 3.35
C LEU A 175 -5.54 -6.40 2.49
N LYS A 176 -5.44 -5.23 3.13
CA LYS A 176 -5.31 -3.95 2.43
C LYS A 176 -3.89 -3.45 2.33
N LEU A 177 -3.59 -2.74 1.24
CA LEU A 177 -2.32 -2.06 1.05
C LEU A 177 -2.30 -0.74 1.83
N GLN A 178 -1.28 -0.55 2.66
CA GLN A 178 -1.00 0.72 3.34
C GLN A 178 0.22 1.38 2.71
N GLN A 179 0.01 2.56 2.12
CA GLN A 179 1.05 3.35 1.48
C GLN A 179 1.34 4.62 2.29
N ARG A 180 2.57 4.77 2.77
CA ARG A 180 3.11 6.02 3.35
C ARG A 180 3.77 6.89 2.30
N GLN A 181 4.31 6.27 1.26
CA GLN A 181 4.89 6.93 0.10
C GLN A 181 4.21 6.40 -1.19
N PRO A 182 3.95 7.25 -2.19
CA PRO A 182 3.45 6.79 -3.47
C PRO A 182 4.45 5.85 -4.16
N LEU A 183 3.93 4.82 -4.82
CA LEU A 183 4.73 3.90 -5.61
C LEU A 183 5.27 4.58 -6.86
N LYS A 184 6.42 4.13 -7.37
CA LYS A 184 6.97 4.66 -8.63
C LYS A 184 5.97 4.45 -9.77
N HIS A 185 5.98 5.35 -10.76
CA HIS A 185 5.09 5.25 -11.92
C HIS A 185 5.48 4.08 -12.84
N ARG A 186 6.76 3.72 -12.91
CA ARG A 186 7.29 2.67 -13.80
C ARG A 186 8.51 1.98 -13.18
N GLY A 187 8.81 0.79 -13.68
CA GLY A 187 9.99 0.01 -13.34
C GLY A 187 9.67 -1.20 -12.47
N LEU A 188 10.72 -1.94 -12.11
CA LEU A 188 10.65 -3.02 -11.14
C LEU A 188 11.05 -2.47 -9.77
N ASP A 189 10.18 -2.65 -8.78
CA ASP A 189 10.47 -2.32 -7.39
C ASP A 189 10.34 -3.60 -6.54
N THR A 190 11.49 -4.09 -6.11
CA THR A 190 11.64 -5.29 -5.27
C THR A 190 12.23 -4.94 -3.90
N THR A 191 12.19 -3.66 -3.51
CA THR A 191 12.81 -3.17 -2.26
C THR A 191 12.35 -3.96 -1.03
N TYR A 192 11.08 -4.36 -1.01
CA TYR A 192 10.48 -5.13 0.08
C TYR A 192 10.28 -6.62 -0.23
N ASN A 193 10.96 -7.14 -1.26
CA ASN A 193 10.99 -8.57 -1.58
C ASN A 193 12.03 -9.30 -0.70
N VAL A 194 11.91 -9.10 0.61
CA VAL A 194 12.76 -9.72 1.63
C VAL A 194 11.86 -10.37 2.68
N SER A 195 12.33 -11.47 3.26
CA SER A 195 11.56 -12.19 4.27
C SER A 195 11.23 -11.29 5.46
N VAL A 196 9.95 -11.26 5.84
CA VAL A 196 9.52 -10.44 6.98
C VAL A 196 10.01 -11.06 8.29
N ILE A 197 10.05 -12.39 8.35
CA ILE A 197 10.63 -13.15 9.46
C ILE A 197 11.87 -13.86 8.94
N ASN A 198 13.02 -13.65 9.60
CA ASN A 198 14.24 -14.35 9.25
C ASN A 198 14.23 -15.77 9.84
N GLY A 199 13.60 -16.70 9.10
CA GLY A 199 13.49 -18.11 9.47
C GLY A 199 14.82 -18.85 9.68
N ASN A 200 15.92 -18.32 9.15
CA ASN A 200 17.25 -18.95 9.23
C ASN A 200 18.08 -18.44 10.42
N SER A 201 17.62 -17.39 11.11
CA SER A 201 18.33 -16.88 12.28
C SER A 201 18.28 -17.87 13.44
N PRO A 202 19.40 -18.14 14.13
CA PRO A 202 19.38 -18.94 15.36
C PRO A 202 18.97 -18.12 16.60
N PHE A 203 18.86 -16.79 16.47
CA PHE A 203 18.63 -15.90 17.61
C PHE A 203 17.13 -15.70 17.88
N ALA A 204 16.74 -15.77 19.15
CA ALA A 204 15.37 -15.52 19.60
C ALA A 204 14.87 -14.10 19.24
N SER A 205 15.75 -13.11 19.22
CA SER A 205 15.42 -11.72 18.85
C SER A 205 14.87 -11.57 17.44
N ALA A 206 15.22 -12.48 16.51
CA ALA A 206 14.72 -12.47 15.14
C ALA A 206 13.25 -12.94 15.04
N TYR A 207 12.74 -13.57 16.10
CA TYR A 207 11.36 -14.05 16.19
C TYR A 207 10.51 -13.25 17.19
N ASP A 208 11.08 -12.23 17.81
CA ASP A 208 10.33 -11.34 18.68
C ASP A 208 9.31 -10.54 17.86
N LEU A 209 8.03 -10.73 18.19
CA LEU A 209 6.91 -10.07 17.53
C LEU A 209 7.04 -8.56 17.56
N THR A 210 7.60 -7.99 18.62
CA THR A 210 7.79 -6.54 18.76
C THR A 210 8.70 -6.00 17.67
N ASN A 211 9.85 -6.65 17.46
CA ASN A 211 10.82 -6.27 16.44
C ASN A 211 10.27 -6.52 15.03
N ILE A 212 9.58 -7.64 14.83
CA ILE A 212 8.97 -7.99 13.54
C ILE A 212 7.92 -6.95 13.14
N ILE A 213 6.98 -6.64 14.04
CA ILE A 213 5.91 -5.69 13.77
C ILE A 213 6.47 -4.28 13.62
N GLY A 214 7.41 -3.87 14.49
CA GLY A 214 8.07 -2.56 14.43
C GLY A 214 8.76 -2.34 13.08
N SER A 215 9.67 -3.25 12.71
CA SER A 215 10.39 -3.16 11.43
C SER A 215 9.48 -3.28 10.21
N TYR A 216 8.39 -4.04 10.30
CA TYR A 216 7.40 -4.14 9.22
C TYR A 216 6.62 -2.83 9.05
N GLN A 217 6.24 -2.19 10.15
CA GLN A 217 5.53 -0.92 10.13
C GLN A 217 6.40 0.27 9.73
N GLU A 218 7.72 0.20 9.87
CA GLU A 218 8.64 1.24 9.39
C GLU A 218 8.69 1.36 7.86
N ARG A 219 8.28 0.30 7.14
CA ARG A 219 8.24 0.29 5.67
C ARG A 219 7.33 1.39 5.14
N ASN A 220 7.70 1.96 3.99
CA ASN A 220 6.87 2.95 3.31
C ASN A 220 5.64 2.30 2.65
N VAL A 221 5.69 1.00 2.39
CA VAL A 221 4.60 0.22 1.83
C VAL A 221 4.49 -1.08 2.61
N SER A 222 3.31 -1.33 3.17
CA SER A 222 2.99 -2.50 3.99
C SER A 222 1.56 -2.95 3.71
N THR A 223 1.15 -4.09 4.27
CA THR A 223 -0.25 -4.52 4.28
C THR A 223 -0.78 -4.57 5.69
N VAL A 224 -2.07 -4.31 5.83
CA VAL A 224 -2.78 -4.40 7.10
C VAL A 224 -4.07 -5.17 6.92
N LEU A 225 -4.48 -5.90 7.96
CA LEU A 225 -5.80 -6.52 7.97
C LEU A 225 -6.83 -5.44 8.34
N SER A 226 -7.55 -4.95 7.34
CA SER A 226 -8.58 -3.92 7.49
C SER A 226 -9.90 -4.55 7.93
N ASN A 227 -10.60 -3.87 8.84
CA ASN A 227 -11.91 -4.27 9.38
C ASN A 227 -11.96 -5.73 9.85
N PRO A 228 -11.01 -6.19 10.69
CA PRO A 228 -11.10 -7.53 11.24
C PRO A 228 -12.33 -7.62 12.14
N SER A 229 -13.18 -8.61 11.88
CA SER A 229 -14.33 -8.96 12.73
C SER A 229 -14.00 -10.22 13.52
N PRO A 230 -13.32 -10.11 14.68
CA PRO A 230 -13.02 -11.25 15.52
C PRO A 230 -14.28 -11.71 16.27
N VAL A 231 -14.55 -13.01 16.22
CA VAL A 231 -15.59 -13.68 16.99
C VAL A 231 -14.92 -14.71 17.89
N TRP A 232 -15.08 -14.54 19.19
CA TRP A 232 -14.55 -15.43 20.21
C TRP A 232 -15.64 -16.36 20.72
N VAL A 233 -15.50 -17.66 20.45
CA VAL A 233 -16.48 -18.67 20.85
C VAL A 233 -15.99 -19.37 22.11
N LEU A 234 -16.88 -19.50 23.08
CA LEU A 234 -16.63 -20.12 24.38
C LEU A 234 -17.07 -21.60 24.39
N GLY A 235 -16.70 -22.33 25.45
CA GLY A 235 -17.25 -23.67 25.71
C GLY A 235 -16.47 -24.81 25.04
N ARG A 236 -15.17 -24.91 25.32
CA ARG A 236 -14.33 -26.00 24.79
C ARG A 236 -14.60 -27.31 25.52
N ALA A 237 -14.80 -28.39 24.79
CA ALA A 237 -14.85 -29.74 25.36
C ALA A 237 -13.47 -30.16 25.92
N ALA A 238 -13.47 -31.03 26.93
CA ALA A 238 -12.23 -31.54 27.53
C ALA A 238 -11.41 -32.31 26.48
N GLY A 239 -10.18 -31.85 26.23
CA GLY A 239 -9.27 -32.45 25.24
C GLY A 239 -9.55 -32.10 23.78
N ALA A 240 -10.54 -31.25 23.49
CA ALA A 240 -10.73 -30.71 22.14
C ALA A 240 -9.64 -29.68 21.81
N PRO A 241 -9.20 -29.63 20.54
CA PRO A 241 -8.27 -28.59 20.08
C PRO A 241 -8.93 -27.21 20.11
N PHE A 242 -8.11 -26.18 20.13
CA PHE A 242 -8.54 -24.80 19.91
C PHE A 242 -8.50 -24.49 18.42
N GLU A 243 -9.63 -24.05 17.87
CA GLU A 243 -9.79 -23.81 16.43
C GLU A 243 -9.59 -22.34 16.09
N ILE A 244 -8.75 -22.04 15.10
CA ILE A 244 -8.55 -20.71 14.54
C ILE A 244 -9.00 -20.76 13.08
N ASN A 245 -10.08 -20.04 12.78
CA ASN A 245 -10.64 -19.91 11.45
C ASN A 245 -10.42 -18.48 10.96
N ALA A 246 -9.48 -18.28 10.04
CA ALA A 246 -9.19 -16.99 9.45
C ALA A 246 -9.64 -16.94 7.99
N VAL A 247 -10.46 -15.94 7.68
CA VAL A 247 -10.96 -15.65 6.34
C VAL A 247 -10.42 -14.29 5.91
N ILE A 248 -9.43 -14.31 5.02
CA ILE A 248 -8.75 -13.10 4.55
C ILE A 248 -9.13 -12.87 3.10
N ARG A 249 -9.76 -11.73 2.81
CA ARG A 249 -10.13 -11.33 1.45
C ARG A 249 -9.07 -10.44 0.82
N TYR A 250 -8.95 -10.52 -0.49
CA TYR A 250 -8.01 -9.78 -1.32
C TYR A 250 -8.78 -8.76 -2.18
N PRO A 251 -9.08 -7.57 -1.64
CA PRO A 251 -9.86 -6.57 -2.37
C PRO A 251 -9.05 -5.89 -3.48
N VAL A 252 -9.77 -5.17 -4.35
CA VAL A 252 -9.16 -4.19 -5.27
C VAL A 252 -8.61 -3.03 -4.45
N GLU A 253 -7.39 -2.60 -4.77
CA GLU A 253 -6.70 -1.53 -4.06
C GLU A 253 -6.62 -0.26 -4.91
N ILE A 254 -6.73 0.89 -4.25
CA ILE A 254 -6.47 2.20 -4.85
C ILE A 254 -5.01 2.57 -4.55
N ILE A 255 -4.19 2.56 -5.59
CA ILE A 255 -2.75 2.77 -5.50
C ILE A 255 -2.40 4.18 -5.95
N THR A 256 -1.60 4.88 -5.14
CA THR A 256 -1.11 6.22 -5.44
C THR A 256 0.29 6.19 -6.04
N TYR A 257 0.53 6.96 -7.10
CA TYR A 257 1.82 7.13 -7.75
C TYR A 257 2.10 8.61 -8.09
N PRO A 258 3.37 9.04 -8.18
CA PRO A 258 3.69 10.39 -8.61
C PRO A 258 3.47 10.53 -10.12
N LEU A 259 2.76 11.58 -10.52
CA LEU A 259 2.75 11.99 -11.92
C LEU A 259 4.11 12.60 -12.21
N LEU A 260 4.80 12.05 -13.22
CA LEU A 260 5.89 12.75 -13.86
C LEU A 260 5.27 13.96 -14.55
N CYS A 261 5.15 15.05 -13.80
CA CYS A 261 4.97 16.37 -14.39
C CYS A 261 6.10 16.48 -15.40
N LEU A 262 5.79 16.49 -16.70
CA LEU A 262 6.69 16.96 -17.74
C LEU A 262 7.34 18.20 -17.17
N SER A 263 8.61 18.08 -16.79
CA SER A 263 9.16 18.98 -15.80
C SER A 263 8.95 20.39 -16.31
N ILE A 264 8.21 21.18 -15.55
CA ILE A 264 8.14 22.61 -15.78
C ILE A 264 9.57 23.16 -15.74
N ASN A 265 10.55 22.48 -15.13
CA ASN A 265 11.97 22.82 -15.23
C ASN A 265 12.51 22.89 -16.66
N THR A 266 12.01 22.11 -17.62
CA THR A 266 12.46 22.21 -19.02
C THR A 266 11.88 23.43 -19.70
N ILE A 267 10.64 23.81 -19.36
CA ILE A 267 9.96 25.00 -19.92
C ILE A 267 10.38 26.29 -19.18
N SER A 268 10.66 26.23 -17.87
CA SER A 268 11.13 27.35 -17.06
C SER A 268 12.60 27.65 -17.32
N CYS A 269 13.43 26.67 -17.67
CA CYS A 269 14.79 26.94 -18.20
C CYS A 269 14.74 27.60 -19.58
N LEU A 270 13.79 27.22 -20.45
CA LEU A 270 13.60 27.86 -21.76
C LEU A 270 13.02 29.28 -21.65
N LEU A 271 12.11 29.52 -20.71
CA LEU A 271 11.56 30.86 -20.47
C LEU A 271 12.56 31.78 -19.75
N ARG A 272 13.47 31.24 -18.92
CA ARG A 272 14.50 32.06 -18.27
C ARG A 272 15.62 32.47 -19.23
N SER A 273 15.90 31.69 -20.27
CA SER A 273 16.86 32.10 -21.31
C SER A 273 16.32 33.16 -22.29
N HIS A 274 15.01 33.42 -22.28
CA HIS A 274 14.40 34.48 -23.08
C HIS A 274 14.13 35.78 -22.30
N ALA A 275 14.26 35.77 -20.96
CA ALA A 275 14.11 36.95 -20.13
C ALA A 275 15.40 37.77 -19.97
N ASP A 276 16.56 37.21 -20.35
CA ASP A 276 17.87 37.89 -20.31
C ASP A 276 18.27 38.51 -21.68
N LEU A 277 17.31 38.66 -22.61
CA LEU A 277 17.54 39.21 -23.96
C LEU A 277 16.60 40.37 -24.33
N PHE A 278 16.07 41.08 -23.32
CA PHE A 278 15.48 42.40 -23.45
C PHE A 278 16.01 43.36 -22.39
#